data_AF-A0A6L8KDK7-F1
#
_entry.id   AF-A0A6L8KDK7-F1
#
_cell.length_a   1.000
_cell.length_b   1.000
_cell.length_c   1.000
_cell.angle_alpha   90.00
_cell.angle_beta   90.00
_cell.angle_gamma   90.00
#
_symmetry.space_group_name_H-M   'P 1'
#
loop_
_entity.id
_entity.type
_entity.pdbx_description
1 polymer ?
#
loop_
_entity_poly.entity_id
_entity_poly.type
_entity_poly.pdbx_seq_one_letter_code
_entity_poly.pdbx_strand_id
1 'polypeptide(L)'
;MIALISPSDQHASRWWAHLIVEHRWRVARLLGALHTFGLNNKPLKKASANAIRHLRILIGTGTAIMLGGEIAFHDLLRRIRREPSSATSAQLMRDAFPALLTKIRRQLPHSAQEVILGWVRTYLQEQSNNAEAISWKASRVTLSATECAKRLHIRPERVLEILSSHGVTPPARVTGAGRTMLAVAPSVIEAIQSKSAGMLPHAAASRIYGLSIARLTCLIKMGLINGDGRKVDRESIADLLRGAVQTPAKRPSGTDLIPLDSLLRTAVPLPHTAAFFTALLSGIISSAGIPNHAREILVCRLDTKAVLAECSAPINELISIPQAAERLKLKQEVLYHLVDRGLVKVISTRIGRRAARYITEFEIARFTAQIEPLSIAASRNGVSKQSALRWATSCQLEIVSGPSIDGGRQYFVRKNGLPISH
;
A
#
# COMPACT_ATOMS: atom_id res chain seq x y z
N MET A 1 -24.99 18.63 26.64
CA MET A 1 -24.09 19.47 25.80
C MET A 1 -23.01 20.04 26.73
N ILE A 2 -22.12 19.18 27.22
CA ILE A 2 -21.04 19.54 28.14
C ILE A 2 -19.78 19.55 27.29
N ALA A 3 -19.32 20.74 26.92
CA ALA A 3 -18.05 20.92 26.23
C ALA A 3 -16.93 20.60 27.23
N LEU A 4 -16.15 19.57 26.90
CA LEU A 4 -14.88 19.25 27.52
C LEU A 4 -13.92 20.41 27.27
N ILE A 5 -13.82 21.31 28.26
CA ILE A 5 -12.79 22.32 28.34
C ILE A 5 -11.46 21.60 28.50
N SER A 6 -10.60 21.72 27.49
CA SER A 6 -9.21 21.30 27.55
C SER A 6 -8.50 22.02 28.71
N PRO A 7 -7.71 21.33 29.56
CA PRO A 7 -7.05 21.93 30.73
C PRO A 7 -5.93 22.94 30.37
N SER A 8 -5.76 23.30 29.10
CA SER A 8 -4.70 24.19 28.60
C SER A 8 -4.99 25.68 28.76
N ASP A 9 -6.25 26.11 28.91
CA ASP A 9 -6.60 27.54 28.82
C ASP A 9 -6.63 28.30 30.16
N GLN A 10 -6.59 27.60 31.30
CA GLN A 10 -6.71 28.27 32.61
C GLN A 10 -5.37 28.77 33.19
N HIS A 11 -4.22 28.39 32.64
CA HIS A 11 -2.90 28.84 33.12
C HIS A 11 -2.23 29.95 32.28
N ALA A 12 -2.83 30.35 31.15
CA ALA A 12 -2.30 31.42 30.30
C ALA A 12 -2.44 32.83 30.93
N SER A 13 -3.30 32.99 31.93
CA SER A 13 -3.52 34.28 32.59
C SER A 13 -2.53 34.50 33.74
N ARG A 14 -1.34 35.01 33.38
CA ARG A 14 -0.26 35.51 34.24
C ARG A 14 0.52 34.45 35.06
N TRP A 15 1.05 33.43 34.41
CA TRP A 15 2.09 32.56 35.00
C TRP A 15 3.24 33.35 35.66
N TRP A 16 3.57 34.55 35.19
CA TRP A 16 4.63 35.37 35.80
C TRP A 16 4.18 36.10 37.08
N ALA A 17 2.88 36.17 37.40
CA ALA A 17 2.37 36.89 38.56
C ALA A 17 2.76 36.22 39.89
N HIS A 18 2.95 34.90 39.92
CA HIS A 18 3.42 34.19 41.12
C HIS A 18 4.95 34.33 41.32
N LEU A 19 5.68 34.90 40.37
CA LEU A 19 7.11 35.14 40.52
C LEU A 19 7.34 36.43 41.31
N ILE A 20 8.30 36.41 42.23
CA ILE A 20 8.80 37.64 42.86
C ILE A 20 9.42 38.57 41.82
N VAL A 21 9.46 39.88 42.13
CA VAL A 21 9.92 40.92 41.20
C VAL A 21 11.29 40.59 40.60
N GLU A 22 12.27 40.20 41.42
CA GLU A 22 13.61 39.82 40.95
C GLU A 22 13.59 38.67 39.93
N HIS A 23 12.76 37.65 40.16
CA HIS A 23 12.60 36.53 39.25
C HIS A 23 11.99 36.97 37.92
N ARG A 24 11.01 37.88 37.94
CA ARG A 24 10.43 38.45 36.71
C ARG A 24 11.50 39.19 35.90
N TRP A 25 12.35 39.99 36.56
CA TRP A 25 13.47 40.68 35.89
C TRP A 25 14.48 39.70 35.29
N ARG A 26 14.82 38.61 36.00
CA ARG A 26 15.74 37.58 35.49
C ARG A 26 15.20 36.89 34.24
N VAL A 27 13.92 36.52 34.25
CA VAL A 27 13.25 35.90 33.09
C VAL A 27 13.19 36.88 31.91
N ALA A 28 12.71 38.10 32.12
CA ALA A 28 12.64 39.12 31.08
C ALA A 28 14.02 39.38 30.47
N ARG A 29 15.05 39.54 31.31
CA ARG A 29 16.42 39.76 30.83
C ARG A 29 16.94 38.59 29.99
N LEU A 30 16.68 37.34 30.38
CA LEU A 30 17.09 36.17 29.59
C LEU A 30 16.36 36.12 28.24
N LEU A 31 15.03 36.27 28.23
CA LEU A 31 14.23 36.21 27.01
C LEU A 31 14.57 37.35 26.04
N GLY A 32 14.75 38.57 26.56
CA GLY A 32 15.21 39.70 25.76
C GLY A 32 16.62 39.50 25.21
N ALA A 33 17.52 38.91 25.98
CA ALA A 33 18.85 38.56 25.50
C ALA A 33 18.84 37.50 24.40
N LEU A 34 17.99 36.48 24.53
CA LEU A 34 17.78 35.48 23.47
C LEU A 34 17.21 36.12 22.21
N HIS A 35 16.23 37.01 22.34
CA HIS A 35 15.64 37.71 21.21
C HIS A 35 16.64 38.61 20.49
N THR A 36 17.44 39.36 21.25
CA THR A 36 18.31 40.41 20.70
C THR A 36 19.61 39.84 20.15
N PHE A 37 20.20 38.85 20.83
CA PHE A 37 21.53 38.34 20.51
C PHE A 37 21.57 36.87 20.08
N GLY A 38 20.41 36.19 20.07
CA GLY A 38 20.34 34.76 19.78
C GLY A 38 21.06 33.89 20.80
N LEU A 39 21.50 32.71 20.37
CA LEU A 39 22.09 31.69 21.23
C LEU A 39 23.59 31.91 21.52
N ASN A 40 24.28 32.70 20.70
CA ASN A 40 25.75 32.71 20.63
C ASN A 40 26.42 33.76 21.52
N ASN A 41 25.67 34.68 22.14
CA ASN A 41 26.27 35.88 22.73
C ASN A 41 26.11 35.98 24.26
N LYS A 42 27.13 36.59 24.87
CA LYS A 42 27.18 36.97 26.28
C LYS A 42 26.74 38.44 26.40
N PRO A 43 25.59 38.75 27.04
CA PRO A 43 25.23 40.13 27.29
C PRO A 43 26.16 40.74 28.35
N LEU A 44 26.74 41.90 28.01
CA LEU A 44 27.19 42.97 28.91
C LEU A 44 28.41 42.68 29.82
N LYS A 45 29.61 43.06 29.35
CA LYS A 45 30.73 43.50 30.22
C LYS A 45 30.87 45.02 30.06
N LYS A 46 30.83 45.75 31.20
CA LYS A 46 30.98 47.22 31.43
C LYS A 46 29.67 48.00 31.67
N ALA A 47 29.66 48.74 32.78
CA ALA A 47 28.60 49.67 33.17
C ALA A 47 28.85 51.05 32.52
N SER A 48 27.95 51.47 31.64
CA SER A 48 27.91 52.81 31.02
C SER A 48 26.44 53.22 30.85
N ALA A 49 26.15 54.50 30.56
CA ALA A 49 24.78 54.95 30.26
C ALA A 49 24.16 54.16 29.08
N ASN A 50 24.97 53.76 28.10
CA ASN A 50 24.57 52.86 27.02
C ASN A 50 24.20 51.46 27.54
N ALA A 51 24.87 50.97 28.58
CA ALA A 51 24.52 49.70 29.22
C ALA A 51 23.15 49.73 29.90
N ILE A 52 22.75 50.86 30.51
CA ILE A 52 21.43 51.02 31.14
C ILE A 52 20.33 51.07 30.07
N ARG A 53 20.53 51.84 29.00
CA ARG A 53 19.58 51.90 27.87
C ARG A 53 19.40 50.53 27.22
N HIS A 54 20.51 49.81 26.97
CA HIS A 54 20.48 48.45 26.44
C HIS A 54 19.75 47.49 27.38
N LEU A 55 20.00 47.58 28.70
CA LEU A 55 19.32 46.75 29.68
C LEU A 55 17.80 47.01 29.67
N ARG A 56 17.37 48.26 29.56
CA ARG A 56 15.94 48.63 29.45
C ARG A 56 15.30 48.02 28.21
N ILE A 57 15.98 48.07 27.06
CA ILE A 57 15.49 47.45 25.81
C ILE A 57 15.36 45.94 26.00
N LEU A 58 16.39 45.27 26.51
CA LEU A 58 16.36 43.83 26.75
C LEU A 58 15.19 43.43 27.65
N ILE A 59 15.01 44.13 28.76
CA ILE A 59 13.90 43.83 29.68
C ILE A 59 12.57 44.08 28.99
N GLY A 60 12.38 45.22 28.31
CA GLY A 60 11.14 45.52 27.59
C GLY A 60 10.77 44.42 26.58
N THR A 61 11.72 43.99 25.75
CA THR A 61 11.54 42.90 24.79
C THR A 61 11.21 41.58 25.49
N GLY A 62 11.93 41.25 26.56
CA GLY A 62 11.67 40.04 27.33
C GLY A 62 10.32 40.03 28.00
N THR A 63 9.89 41.16 28.56
CA THR A 63 8.56 41.34 29.14
C THR A 63 7.47 41.16 28.10
N ALA A 64 7.65 41.68 26.88
CA ALA A 64 6.71 41.45 25.79
C ALA A 64 6.55 39.94 25.48
N ILE A 65 7.65 39.18 25.45
CA ILE A 65 7.61 37.72 25.27
C ILE A 65 6.93 37.03 26.46
N MET A 66 7.20 37.45 27.70
CA MET A 66 6.53 36.91 28.89
C MET A 66 5.01 37.14 28.88
N LEU A 67 4.58 38.31 28.42
CA LEU A 67 3.17 38.69 28.31
C LEU A 67 2.48 37.97 27.15
N GLY A 68 3.16 37.79 26.03
CA GLY A 68 2.68 37.01 24.88
C GLY A 68 2.69 35.50 25.11
N GLY A 69 3.23 35.04 26.25
CA GLY A 69 3.13 33.66 26.71
C GLY A 69 3.78 32.66 25.76
N GLU A 70 3.11 31.53 25.59
CA GLU A 70 3.61 30.40 24.80
C GLU A 70 3.84 30.77 23.33
N ILE A 71 2.91 31.48 22.69
CA ILE A 71 2.97 31.85 21.27
C ILE A 71 4.20 32.71 21.00
N ALA A 72 4.40 33.78 21.77
CA ALA A 72 5.55 34.66 21.60
C ALA A 72 6.89 33.95 21.89
N PHE A 73 6.88 32.97 22.79
CA PHE A 73 8.05 32.15 23.05
C PHE A 73 8.35 31.17 21.90
N HIS A 74 7.32 30.58 21.29
CA HIS A 74 7.49 29.75 20.09
C HIS A 74 8.03 30.57 18.92
N ASP A 75 7.54 31.80 18.71
CA ASP A 75 8.07 32.73 17.71
C ASP A 75 9.57 33.01 17.96
N LEU A 76 9.93 33.23 19.22
CA LEU A 76 11.33 33.36 19.62
C LEU A 76 12.13 32.10 19.25
N LEU A 77 11.63 30.91 19.56
CA LEU A 77 12.29 29.65 19.22
C LEU A 77 12.48 29.49 17.71
N ARG A 78 11.46 29.78 16.89
CA ARG A 78 11.59 29.73 15.42
C ARG A 78 12.70 30.68 14.94
N ARG A 79 12.77 31.89 15.50
CA ARG A 79 13.77 32.89 15.13
C ARG A 79 15.21 32.52 15.53
N ILE A 80 15.41 31.93 16.71
CA ILE A 80 16.75 31.66 17.23
C ILE A 80 17.26 30.25 16.89
N ARG A 81 16.41 29.40 16.31
CA ARG A 81 16.77 28.07 15.85
C ARG A 81 17.90 28.16 14.83
N ARG A 82 18.93 27.32 15.01
CA ARG A 82 19.96 27.15 13.98
C ARG A 82 19.41 26.30 12.83
N GLU A 83 19.66 26.75 11.61
CA GLU A 83 19.28 26.01 10.40
C GLU A 83 19.87 24.59 10.41
N PRO A 84 19.10 23.58 9.96
CA PRO A 84 19.60 22.23 9.82
C PRO A 84 20.69 22.17 8.75
N SER A 85 21.69 21.31 8.97
CA SER A 85 22.78 21.09 8.01
C SER A 85 22.30 20.44 6.70
N SER A 86 21.10 19.87 6.68
CA SER A 86 20.41 19.41 5.48
C SER A 86 18.89 19.48 5.68
N ALA A 87 18.15 19.76 4.59
CA ALA A 87 16.70 20.00 4.60
C ALA A 87 15.83 18.81 5.06
N THR A 88 16.41 17.62 5.23
CA THR A 88 15.71 16.38 5.60
C THR A 88 16.24 15.72 6.88
N SER A 89 17.17 16.39 7.59
CA SER A 89 17.76 15.82 8.80
C SER A 89 17.06 16.31 10.06
N ALA A 90 16.62 15.36 10.88
CA ALA A 90 16.26 15.65 12.26
C ALA A 90 17.46 16.27 13.00
N GLN A 91 17.23 17.28 13.84
CA GLN A 91 18.28 17.92 14.65
C GLN A 91 18.18 17.45 16.11
N LEU A 92 19.30 17.43 16.83
CA LEU A 92 19.23 17.32 18.29
C LEU A 92 18.90 18.68 18.90
N MET A 93 18.26 18.69 20.07
CA MET A 93 18.01 19.91 20.84
C MET A 93 19.26 20.77 21.05
N ARG A 94 20.41 20.13 21.28
CA ARG A 94 21.69 20.82 21.47
C ARG A 94 22.25 21.45 20.20
N ASP A 95 21.84 20.94 19.03
CA ASP A 95 22.32 21.40 17.72
C ASP A 95 21.41 22.53 17.21
N ALA A 96 20.09 22.35 17.35
CA ALA A 96 19.08 23.37 17.02
C ALA A 96 19.14 24.57 17.98
N PHE A 97 19.33 24.31 19.27
CA PHE A 97 19.36 25.33 20.32
C PHE A 97 20.57 25.21 21.28
N PRO A 98 21.80 25.48 20.81
CA PRO A 98 22.98 25.37 21.66
C PRO A 98 22.88 26.17 22.96
N ALA A 99 23.20 25.50 24.07
CA ALA A 99 23.19 26.05 25.43
C ALA A 99 21.84 26.60 25.94
N LEU A 100 20.74 26.50 25.19
CA LEU A 100 19.43 27.03 25.62
C LEU A 100 18.96 26.37 26.93
N LEU A 101 18.94 25.04 26.98
CA LEU A 101 18.54 24.30 28.18
C LEU A 101 19.43 24.62 29.38
N THR A 102 20.73 24.81 29.15
CA THR A 102 21.68 25.21 30.20
C THR A 102 21.40 26.61 30.71
N LYS A 103 21.12 27.57 29.82
CA LYS A 103 20.76 28.95 30.19
C LYS A 103 19.45 28.99 31.00
N ILE A 104 18.42 28.25 30.57
CA ILE A 104 17.14 28.14 31.29
C ILE A 104 17.37 27.59 32.71
N ARG A 105 18.03 26.43 32.83
CA ARG A 105 18.25 25.79 34.13
C ARG A 105 19.15 26.57 35.08
N ARG A 106 20.13 27.30 34.55
CA ARG A 106 21.11 28.05 35.38
C ARG A 106 20.61 29.44 35.78
N GLN A 107 19.83 30.11 34.92
CA GLN A 107 19.52 31.53 35.11
C GLN A 107 18.11 31.79 35.61
N LEU A 108 17.21 30.81 35.51
CA LEU A 108 15.81 30.97 35.91
C LEU A 108 15.50 30.24 37.22
N PRO A 109 14.55 30.74 38.02
CA PRO A 109 14.04 30.02 39.18
C PRO A 109 13.21 28.80 38.76
N HIS A 110 13.07 27.80 39.63
CA HIS A 110 12.41 26.53 39.34
C HIS A 110 11.00 26.69 38.73
N SER A 111 10.17 27.54 39.32
CA SER A 111 8.81 27.81 38.83
C SER A 111 8.78 28.35 37.40
N ALA A 112 9.70 29.24 37.03
CA ALA A 112 9.82 29.73 35.66
C ALA A 112 10.44 28.68 34.73
N GLN A 113 11.33 27.81 35.23
CA GLN A 113 11.88 26.71 34.46
C GLN A 113 10.79 25.74 34.02
N GLU A 114 9.89 25.35 34.92
CA GLU A 114 8.80 24.42 34.58
C GLU A 114 7.91 24.94 33.46
N VAL A 115 7.49 26.21 33.54
CA VAL A 115 6.65 26.84 32.52
C VAL A 115 7.38 26.91 31.18
N ILE A 116 8.60 27.45 31.17
CA ILE A 116 9.36 27.64 29.92
C ILE A 116 9.77 26.29 29.31
N LEU A 117 10.16 25.29 30.12
CA LEU A 117 10.43 23.95 29.62
C LEU A 117 9.15 23.25 29.14
N GLY A 118 7.99 23.58 29.71
CA GLY A 118 6.67 23.21 29.19
C GLY A 118 6.49 23.72 27.76
N TRP A 119 6.67 25.02 27.54
CA TRP A 119 6.56 25.62 26.19
C TRP A 119 7.60 25.08 25.21
N VAL A 120 8.82 24.79 25.66
CA VAL A 120 9.81 24.07 24.82
C VAL A 120 9.26 22.71 24.38
N ARG A 121 8.60 21.95 25.27
CA ARG A 121 8.02 20.65 24.90
C ARG A 121 6.89 20.80 23.89
N THR A 122 5.97 21.74 24.10
CA THR A 122 4.87 21.99 23.15
C THR A 122 5.41 22.38 21.77
N TYR A 123 6.38 23.29 21.73
CA TYR A 123 7.04 23.67 20.47
C TYR A 123 7.65 22.46 19.75
N LEU A 124 8.33 21.58 20.48
CA LEU A 124 8.89 20.36 19.89
C LEU A 124 7.80 19.41 19.39
N GLN A 125 6.64 19.34 20.06
CA GLN A 125 5.51 18.53 19.62
C GLN A 125 4.96 19.03 18.29
N GLU A 126 4.78 20.34 18.13
CA GLU A 126 4.37 20.96 16.87
C GLU A 126 5.35 20.62 15.73
N GLN A 127 6.65 20.57 16.02
CA GLN A 127 7.68 20.26 15.04
C GLN A 127 7.89 18.75 14.81
N SER A 128 7.29 17.88 15.61
CA SER A 128 7.58 16.43 15.59
C SER A 128 7.11 15.72 14.32
N ASN A 129 6.12 16.29 13.62
CA ASN A 129 5.58 15.76 12.36
C ASN A 129 6.25 16.40 11.13
N ASN A 130 7.10 17.40 11.31
CA ASN A 130 7.78 18.09 10.21
C ASN A 130 9.08 17.39 9.83
N ALA A 131 9.53 17.56 8.58
CA ALA A 131 10.79 17.00 8.08
C ALA A 131 12.02 17.43 8.92
N GLU A 132 11.92 18.58 9.57
CA GLU A 132 12.96 19.15 10.43
C GLU A 132 12.74 18.86 11.93
N ALA A 133 12.18 17.70 12.28
CA ALA A 133 11.89 17.38 13.67
C ALA A 133 13.13 17.52 14.59
N ILE A 134 12.90 18.03 15.80
CA ILE A 134 13.94 18.23 16.81
C ILE A 134 13.81 17.16 17.88
N SER A 135 14.84 16.34 18.03
CA SER A 135 14.87 15.28 19.03
C SER A 135 15.43 15.77 20.36
N TRP A 136 14.64 15.59 21.42
CA TRP A 136 15.06 15.76 22.81
C TRP A 136 14.61 14.58 23.65
N LYS A 137 15.51 13.64 23.98
CA LYS A 137 15.16 12.38 24.69
C LYS A 137 14.35 12.59 25.97
N ALA A 138 14.67 13.63 26.76
CA ALA A 138 13.96 13.90 28.01
C ALA A 138 12.54 14.45 27.81
N SER A 139 12.22 14.95 26.61
CA SER A 139 10.88 15.43 26.28
C SER A 139 9.89 14.30 25.98
N ARG A 140 10.38 13.12 25.56
CA ARG A 140 9.57 11.99 25.04
C ARG A 140 8.67 12.36 23.84
N VAL A 141 8.94 13.50 23.18
CA VAL A 141 8.17 14.00 22.03
C VAL A 141 8.44 13.21 20.76
N THR A 142 9.64 12.64 20.64
CA THR A 142 10.02 11.76 19.54
C THR A 142 10.50 10.43 20.10
N LEU A 143 10.13 9.34 19.46
CA LEU A 143 10.56 7.99 19.75
C LEU A 143 11.73 7.60 18.83
N SER A 144 12.68 6.87 19.41
CA SER A 144 13.73 6.18 18.68
C SER A 144 13.21 4.94 17.96
N ALA A 145 13.98 4.41 17.00
CA ALA A 145 13.65 3.14 16.34
C ALA A 145 13.42 2.00 17.34
N THR A 146 14.25 1.89 18.39
CA THR A 146 14.10 0.87 19.43
C THR A 146 12.81 1.00 20.24
N GLU A 147 12.39 2.23 20.55
CA GLU A 147 11.14 2.47 21.28
C GLU A 147 9.92 2.20 20.39
N CYS A 148 9.98 2.58 19.12
CA CYS A 148 8.96 2.24 18.12
C CYS A 148 8.83 0.72 17.98
N ALA A 149 9.96 0.00 17.87
CA ALA A 149 9.97 -1.46 17.73
C ALA A 149 9.32 -2.14 18.94
N LYS A 150 9.64 -1.67 20.15
CA LYS A 150 9.07 -2.19 21.39
C LYS A 150 7.54 -1.97 21.43
N ARG A 151 7.05 -0.79 21.04
CA ARG A 151 5.61 -0.51 21.00
C ARG A 151 4.88 -1.32 19.92
N LEU A 152 5.50 -1.49 18.76
CA LEU A 152 4.93 -2.27 17.65
C LEU A 152 5.13 -3.79 17.80
N HIS A 153 5.84 -4.26 18.83
CA HIS A 153 6.22 -5.66 19.02
C HIS A 153 6.95 -6.28 17.80
N ILE A 154 7.89 -5.52 17.23
CA ILE A 154 8.69 -5.91 16.07
C ILE A 154 10.19 -5.78 16.36
N ARG A 155 11.02 -6.31 15.46
CA ARG A 155 12.46 -6.05 15.51
C ARG A 155 12.78 -4.62 15.04
N PRO A 156 13.77 -3.91 15.65
CA PRO A 156 14.09 -2.52 15.30
C PRO A 156 14.38 -2.27 13.82
N GLU A 157 14.94 -3.27 13.13
CA GLU A 157 15.30 -3.18 11.71
C GLU A 157 14.09 -3.06 10.80
N ARG A 158 12.91 -3.54 11.25
CA ARG A 158 11.65 -3.49 10.47
C ARG A 158 10.86 -2.20 10.68
N VAL A 159 11.27 -1.32 11.59
CA VAL A 159 10.51 -0.10 11.92
C VAL A 159 10.36 0.79 10.69
N LEU A 160 11.42 1.00 9.93
CA LEU A 160 11.38 1.84 8.73
C LEU A 160 10.47 1.24 7.65
N GLU A 161 10.53 -0.08 7.45
CA GLU A 161 9.69 -0.82 6.50
C GLU A 161 8.20 -0.64 6.86
N ILE A 162 7.84 -0.82 8.13
CA ILE A 162 6.44 -0.69 8.60
C ILE A 162 5.95 0.76 8.51
N LEU A 163 6.78 1.74 8.88
CA LEU A 163 6.41 3.15 8.72
C LEU A 163 6.16 3.47 7.24
N SER A 164 7.04 3.00 6.35
CA SER A 164 6.92 3.22 4.91
C SER A 164 5.67 2.56 4.33
N SER A 165 5.31 1.34 4.78
CA SER A 165 4.07 0.68 4.33
C SER A 165 2.80 1.41 4.77
N HIS A 166 2.89 2.26 5.80
CA HIS A 166 1.81 3.15 6.23
C HIS A 166 1.90 4.56 5.63
N GLY A 167 2.77 4.77 4.63
CA GLY A 167 2.96 6.07 3.96
C GLY A 167 3.71 7.10 4.81
N VAL A 168 4.38 6.66 5.88
CA VAL A 168 5.11 7.54 6.80
C VAL A 168 6.59 7.52 6.45
N THR A 169 7.14 8.69 6.11
CA THR A 169 8.59 8.90 5.97
C THR A 169 9.09 9.66 7.20
N PRO A 170 9.67 8.97 8.21
CA PRO A 170 10.07 9.63 9.44
C PRO A 170 11.33 10.49 9.22
N PRO A 171 11.42 11.65 9.90
CA PRO A 171 12.67 12.40 10.01
C PRO A 171 13.80 11.51 10.56
N ALA A 172 14.97 11.58 9.92
CA ALA A 172 16.12 10.78 10.28
C ALA A 172 17.38 11.64 10.39
N ARG A 173 18.33 11.24 11.23
CA ARG A 173 19.67 11.84 11.30
C ARG A 173 20.74 10.78 11.14
N VAL A 174 21.85 11.11 10.50
CA VAL A 174 23.02 10.24 10.44
C VAL A 174 24.04 10.72 11.49
N THR A 175 24.48 9.80 12.35
CA THR A 175 25.55 10.08 13.32
C THR A 175 26.91 10.13 12.63
N GLY A 176 27.93 10.71 13.28
CA GLY A 176 29.31 10.70 12.75
C GLY A 176 29.89 9.29 12.51
N ALA A 177 29.32 8.26 13.13
CA ALA A 177 29.66 6.85 12.90
C ALA A 177 28.79 6.19 11.79
N GLY A 178 28.06 6.96 10.99
CA GLY A 178 27.22 6.47 9.88
C GLY A 178 25.87 5.87 10.29
N ARG A 179 25.55 5.77 11.60
CA ARG A 179 24.26 5.20 12.05
C ARG A 179 23.10 6.14 11.81
N THR A 180 22.01 5.63 11.24
CA THR A 180 20.74 6.34 11.08
C THR A 180 19.92 6.29 12.36
N MET A 181 19.48 7.44 12.86
CA MET A 181 18.58 7.55 14.00
C MET A 181 17.26 8.18 13.59
N LEU A 182 16.17 7.47 13.79
CA LEU A 182 14.81 7.92 13.50
C LEU A 182 14.28 8.80 14.64
N ALA A 183 13.47 9.81 14.27
CA ALA A 183 12.66 10.60 15.18
C ALA A 183 11.19 10.47 14.75
N VAL A 184 10.40 9.68 15.51
CA VAL A 184 9.00 9.39 15.16
C VAL A 184 8.08 9.94 16.25
N ALA A 185 7.03 10.67 15.88
CA ALA A 185 6.05 11.13 16.85
C ALA A 185 5.26 9.94 17.47
N PRO A 186 4.97 9.92 18.78
CA PRO A 186 4.17 8.88 19.43
C PRO A 186 2.80 8.64 18.77
N SER A 187 2.13 9.71 18.33
CA SER A 187 0.82 9.66 17.68
C SER A 187 0.82 8.83 16.39
N VAL A 188 1.93 8.82 15.65
CA VAL A 188 2.09 8.01 14.44
C VAL A 188 2.08 6.52 14.80
N ILE A 189 2.80 6.13 15.86
CA ILE A 189 2.85 4.73 16.32
C ILE A 189 1.49 4.30 16.84
N GLU A 190 0.81 5.16 17.60
CA GLU A 190 -0.55 4.92 18.09
C GLU A 190 -1.53 4.73 16.93
N ALA A 191 -1.47 5.56 15.89
CA ALA A 191 -2.29 5.39 14.69
C ALA A 191 -2.03 4.05 13.97
N ILE A 192 -0.76 3.62 13.89
CA ILE A 192 -0.39 2.32 13.32
C ILE A 192 -0.91 1.16 14.18
N GLN A 193 -0.81 1.27 15.50
CA GLN A 193 -1.32 0.27 16.44
C GLN A 193 -2.85 0.17 16.36
N SER A 194 -3.56 1.30 16.32
CA SER A 194 -5.02 1.32 16.14
C SER A 194 -5.45 0.67 14.83
N LYS A 195 -4.78 0.97 13.72
CA LYS A 195 -5.01 0.29 12.43
C LYS A 195 -4.68 -1.20 12.50
N SER A 196 -3.64 -1.58 13.24
CA SER A 196 -3.23 -2.98 13.40
C SER A 196 -4.15 -3.79 14.31
N ALA A 197 -4.86 -3.14 15.24
CA ALA A 197 -5.78 -3.81 16.17
C ALA A 197 -6.99 -4.44 15.46
N GLY A 198 -7.40 -3.87 14.31
CA GLY A 198 -8.45 -4.43 13.45
C GLY A 198 -7.98 -5.52 12.48
N MET A 199 -6.66 -5.73 12.35
CA MET A 199 -6.09 -6.60 11.33
C MET A 199 -5.97 -8.06 11.80
N LEU A 200 -6.59 -8.98 11.05
CA LEU A 200 -6.54 -10.41 11.30
C LEU A 200 -5.60 -11.12 10.31
N PRO A 201 -4.79 -12.09 10.76
CA PRO A 201 -4.09 -12.98 9.82
C PRO A 201 -5.07 -13.68 8.88
N HIS A 202 -4.70 -13.89 7.61
CA HIS A 202 -5.58 -14.51 6.61
C HIS A 202 -6.17 -15.86 7.06
N ALA A 203 -5.40 -16.67 7.77
CA ALA A 203 -5.87 -17.96 8.31
C ALA A 203 -6.96 -17.79 9.39
N ALA A 204 -6.83 -16.77 10.25
CA ALA A 204 -7.83 -16.46 11.27
C ALA A 204 -9.09 -15.89 10.63
N ALA A 205 -8.95 -14.93 9.71
CA ALA A 205 -10.07 -14.36 8.96
C ALA A 205 -10.82 -15.43 8.16
N SER A 206 -10.10 -16.37 7.54
CA SER A 206 -10.71 -17.48 6.79
C SER A 206 -11.60 -18.35 7.68
N ARG A 207 -11.17 -18.64 8.92
CA ARG A 207 -11.93 -19.42 9.89
C ARG A 207 -13.14 -18.66 10.44
N ILE A 208 -13.00 -17.36 10.67
CA ILE A 208 -14.06 -16.52 11.25
C ILE A 208 -15.17 -16.24 10.24
N TYR A 209 -14.80 -15.97 8.98
CA TYR A 209 -15.74 -15.48 7.96
C TYR A 209 -16.08 -16.50 6.88
N GLY A 210 -15.42 -17.65 6.84
CA GLY A 210 -15.71 -18.73 5.87
C GLY A 210 -15.18 -18.50 4.46
N LEU A 211 -14.35 -17.48 4.23
CA LEU A 211 -13.74 -17.19 2.94
C LEU A 211 -12.34 -17.80 2.85
N SER A 212 -12.02 -18.52 1.77
CA SER A 212 -10.67 -19.07 1.59
C SER A 212 -9.61 -17.96 1.49
N ILE A 213 -8.37 -18.25 1.94
CA ILE A 213 -7.23 -17.31 1.87
C ILE A 213 -7.01 -16.77 0.45
N ALA A 214 -7.16 -17.63 -0.58
CA ALA A 214 -7.02 -17.22 -1.97
C ALA A 214 -8.06 -16.17 -2.39
N ARG A 215 -9.30 -16.30 -1.90
CA ARG A 215 -10.37 -15.32 -2.15
C ARG A 215 -10.15 -14.02 -1.38
N LEU A 216 -9.73 -14.09 -0.12
CA LEU A 216 -9.35 -12.90 0.66
C LEU A 216 -8.27 -12.11 -0.08
N THR A 217 -7.23 -12.79 -0.56
CA THR A 217 -6.14 -12.18 -1.34
C THR A 217 -6.66 -11.56 -2.65
N CYS A 218 -7.57 -12.25 -3.35
CA CYS A 218 -8.20 -11.74 -4.57
C CYS A 218 -9.03 -10.47 -4.30
N LEU A 219 -9.82 -10.45 -3.23
CA LEU A 219 -10.65 -9.31 -2.83
C LEU A 219 -9.79 -8.09 -2.43
N ILE A 220 -8.70 -8.31 -1.69
CA ILE A 220 -7.72 -7.25 -1.35
C ILE A 220 -7.12 -6.67 -2.63
N LYS A 221 -6.63 -7.53 -3.53
CA LYS A 221 -6.01 -7.09 -4.80
C LYS A 221 -6.96 -6.27 -5.66
N MET A 222 -8.26 -6.58 -5.61
CA MET A 222 -9.30 -5.89 -6.38
C MET A 222 -9.92 -4.70 -5.62
N GLY A 223 -9.40 -4.36 -4.43
CA GLY A 223 -9.84 -3.21 -3.66
C GLY A 223 -11.24 -3.34 -3.04
N LEU A 224 -11.78 -4.56 -2.94
CA LEU A 224 -13.11 -4.80 -2.35
C LEU A 224 -13.08 -4.92 -0.83
N ILE A 225 -11.93 -5.25 -0.26
CA ILE A 225 -11.67 -5.27 1.19
C ILE A 225 -10.26 -4.73 1.46
N ASN A 226 -10.03 -4.23 2.67
CA ASN A 226 -8.74 -3.67 3.07
C ASN A 226 -7.83 -4.75 3.64
N GLY A 227 -6.55 -4.73 3.27
CA GLY A 227 -5.58 -5.69 3.78
C GLY A 227 -4.23 -5.58 3.08
N ASP A 228 -3.31 -6.44 3.49
CA ASP A 228 -1.98 -6.62 2.91
C ASP A 228 -1.73 -8.09 2.56
N GLY A 229 -0.48 -8.44 2.20
CA GLY A 229 -0.14 -9.83 1.83
C GLY A 229 -0.27 -10.86 2.96
N ARG A 230 -0.47 -10.44 4.22
CA ARG A 230 -0.46 -11.31 5.42
C ARG A 230 -1.71 -11.16 6.28
N LYS A 231 -2.27 -9.95 6.35
CA LYS A 231 -3.40 -9.61 7.21
C LYS A 231 -4.49 -8.91 6.42
N VAL A 232 -5.70 -9.02 6.93
CA VAL A 232 -6.90 -8.41 6.36
C VAL A 232 -7.64 -7.68 7.47
N ASP A 233 -8.20 -6.54 7.13
CA ASP A 233 -8.96 -5.73 8.06
C ASP A 233 -10.32 -6.39 8.35
N ARG A 234 -10.57 -6.63 9.64
CA ARG A 234 -11.77 -7.31 10.14
C ARG A 234 -13.05 -6.57 9.75
N GLU A 235 -13.03 -5.24 9.85
CA GLU A 235 -14.20 -4.40 9.59
C GLU A 235 -14.55 -4.43 8.11
N SER A 236 -13.56 -4.29 7.22
CA SER A 236 -13.80 -4.38 5.77
C SER A 236 -14.43 -5.71 5.30
N ILE A 237 -14.10 -6.85 5.93
CA ILE A 237 -14.78 -8.13 5.60
C ILE A 237 -16.20 -8.12 6.14
N ALA A 238 -16.41 -7.65 7.37
CA ALA A 238 -17.73 -7.58 7.97
C ALA A 238 -18.66 -6.69 7.14
N ASP A 239 -18.17 -5.56 6.65
CA ASP A 239 -18.91 -4.64 5.79
C ASP A 239 -19.21 -5.25 4.42
N LEU A 240 -18.27 -5.98 3.82
CA LEU A 240 -18.52 -6.73 2.59
C LEU A 240 -19.67 -7.72 2.75
N LEU A 241 -19.66 -8.53 3.82
CA LEU A 241 -20.70 -9.51 4.08
C LEU A 241 -22.04 -8.83 4.45
N ARG A 242 -22.00 -7.73 5.18
CA ARG A 242 -23.17 -6.94 5.54
C ARG A 242 -23.82 -6.33 4.30
N GLY A 243 -23.03 -5.71 3.43
CA GLY A 243 -23.49 -5.16 2.15
C GLY A 243 -24.09 -6.24 1.25
N ALA A 244 -23.51 -7.44 1.25
CA ALA A 244 -24.04 -8.58 0.52
C ALA A 244 -25.43 -9.02 1.00
N VAL A 245 -25.81 -8.79 2.26
CA VAL A 245 -27.14 -9.15 2.79
C VAL A 245 -28.12 -7.98 2.72
N GLN A 246 -27.65 -6.76 2.95
CA GLN A 246 -28.51 -5.58 3.09
C GLN A 246 -28.91 -4.95 1.75
N THR A 247 -28.20 -5.27 0.67
CA THR A 247 -28.53 -4.72 -0.65
C THR A 247 -29.79 -5.39 -1.21
N PRO A 248 -30.88 -4.64 -1.46
CA PRO A 248 -32.11 -5.22 -2.00
C PRO A 248 -31.89 -5.76 -3.42
N ALA A 249 -32.41 -6.96 -3.68
CA ALA A 249 -32.33 -7.58 -5.00
C ALA A 249 -33.13 -6.77 -6.04
N LYS A 250 -32.53 -6.48 -7.19
CA LYS A 250 -33.19 -5.80 -8.32
C LYS A 250 -34.28 -6.64 -8.96
N ARG A 251 -34.15 -7.98 -8.91
CA ARG A 251 -35.14 -8.95 -9.40
C ARG A 251 -35.12 -10.19 -8.49
N PRO A 252 -36.05 -10.34 -7.55
CA PRO A 252 -36.06 -11.49 -6.65
C PRO A 252 -36.45 -12.77 -7.43
N SER A 253 -35.47 -13.60 -7.80
CA SER A 253 -35.66 -14.94 -8.37
C SER A 253 -35.69 -15.99 -7.23
N GLY A 254 -36.67 -15.83 -6.33
CA GLY A 254 -36.61 -16.36 -4.96
C GLY A 254 -36.89 -17.86 -4.75
N THR A 255 -36.27 -18.79 -5.49
CA THR A 255 -36.54 -20.24 -5.26
C THR A 255 -35.32 -21.17 -5.12
N ASP A 256 -34.12 -20.80 -5.59
CA ASP A 256 -32.91 -21.66 -5.51
C ASP A 256 -31.78 -20.99 -4.72
N LEU A 257 -32.00 -20.82 -3.41
CA LEU A 257 -31.05 -20.24 -2.47
C LEU A 257 -30.10 -21.30 -1.90
N ILE A 258 -28.79 -21.09 -2.03
CA ILE A 258 -27.77 -21.97 -1.44
C ILE A 258 -26.74 -21.16 -0.64
N PRO A 259 -26.07 -21.77 0.37
CA PRO A 259 -25.03 -21.09 1.14
C PRO A 259 -23.91 -20.52 0.26
N LEU A 260 -23.49 -19.29 0.53
CA LEU A 260 -22.46 -18.56 -0.22
C LEU A 260 -21.15 -19.34 -0.25
N ASP A 261 -20.73 -19.92 0.88
CA ASP A 261 -19.48 -20.70 0.93
C ASP A 261 -19.51 -21.93 0.00
N SER A 262 -20.66 -22.59 -0.11
CA SER A 262 -20.90 -23.73 -0.99
C SER A 262 -20.88 -23.30 -2.45
N LEU A 263 -21.52 -22.17 -2.77
CA LEU A 263 -21.53 -21.56 -4.09
C LEU A 263 -20.11 -21.09 -4.51
N LEU A 264 -19.36 -20.48 -3.60
CA LEU A 264 -17.96 -20.11 -3.80
C LEU A 264 -17.05 -21.34 -3.98
N ARG A 265 -17.38 -22.50 -3.41
CA ARG A 265 -16.60 -23.72 -3.58
C ARG A 265 -16.91 -24.43 -4.89
N THR A 266 -18.16 -24.40 -5.34
CA THR A 266 -18.66 -25.29 -6.40
C THR A 266 -18.94 -24.59 -7.72
N ALA A 267 -19.33 -23.31 -7.72
CA ALA A 267 -19.86 -22.63 -8.90
C ALA A 267 -19.10 -21.37 -9.31
N VAL A 268 -18.48 -20.64 -8.38
CA VAL A 268 -17.75 -19.39 -8.69
C VAL A 268 -16.26 -19.71 -8.84
N PRO A 269 -15.64 -19.56 -10.02
CA PRO A 269 -14.19 -19.68 -10.15
C PRO A 269 -13.45 -18.57 -9.38
N LEU A 270 -12.22 -18.84 -8.93
CA LEU A 270 -11.41 -17.85 -8.21
C LEU A 270 -11.22 -16.53 -9.00
N PRO A 271 -10.95 -16.53 -10.32
CA PRO A 271 -10.82 -15.28 -11.10
C PRO A 271 -12.10 -14.43 -11.10
N HIS A 272 -13.27 -15.05 -11.00
CA HIS A 272 -14.56 -14.37 -11.00
C HIS A 272 -15.03 -13.92 -9.60
N THR A 273 -14.19 -14.08 -8.57
CA THR A 273 -14.53 -13.68 -7.19
C THR A 273 -14.97 -12.22 -7.11
N ALA A 274 -14.19 -11.30 -7.68
CA ALA A 274 -14.48 -9.88 -7.57
C ALA A 274 -15.75 -9.49 -8.32
N ALA A 275 -15.94 -9.99 -9.55
CA ALA A 275 -17.15 -9.75 -10.33
C ALA A 275 -18.39 -10.29 -9.60
N PHE A 276 -18.31 -11.49 -9.04
CA PHE A 276 -19.37 -12.09 -8.23
C PHE A 276 -19.73 -11.21 -7.02
N PHE A 277 -18.75 -10.80 -6.22
CA PHE A 277 -19.03 -9.94 -5.05
C PHE A 277 -19.55 -8.56 -5.46
N THR A 278 -19.09 -8.00 -6.58
CA THR A 278 -19.61 -6.74 -7.11
C THR A 278 -21.08 -6.86 -7.52
N ALA A 279 -21.45 -7.97 -8.18
CA ALA A 279 -22.84 -8.25 -8.55
C ALA A 279 -23.74 -8.48 -7.32
N LEU A 280 -23.19 -9.10 -6.27
CA LEU A 280 -23.86 -9.28 -4.98
C LEU A 280 -24.10 -7.94 -4.28
N LEU A 281 -23.06 -7.10 -4.18
CA LEU A 281 -23.14 -5.76 -3.57
C LEU A 281 -23.99 -4.76 -4.35
N SER A 282 -24.27 -5.02 -5.63
CA SER A 282 -25.12 -4.17 -6.48
C SER A 282 -26.56 -4.67 -6.58
N GLY A 283 -26.89 -5.74 -5.86
CA GLY A 283 -28.23 -6.34 -5.82
C GLY A 283 -28.63 -7.04 -7.12
N ILE A 284 -27.66 -7.35 -8.01
CA ILE A 284 -27.91 -8.16 -9.21
C ILE A 284 -28.16 -9.62 -8.81
N ILE A 285 -27.38 -10.11 -7.85
CA ILE A 285 -27.55 -11.45 -7.28
C ILE A 285 -28.36 -11.33 -6.00
N SER A 286 -29.48 -12.06 -5.93
CA SER A 286 -30.32 -12.10 -4.73
C SER A 286 -29.62 -12.85 -3.58
N SER A 287 -29.69 -12.30 -2.38
CA SER A 287 -29.11 -12.88 -1.17
C SER A 287 -29.93 -12.55 0.07
N ALA A 288 -29.84 -13.42 1.07
CA ALA A 288 -30.50 -13.27 2.36
C ALA A 288 -29.71 -14.02 3.44
N GLY A 289 -29.94 -13.69 4.72
CA GLY A 289 -29.33 -14.42 5.84
C GLY A 289 -28.63 -13.51 6.84
N ILE A 290 -27.62 -14.04 7.54
CA ILE A 290 -26.91 -13.33 8.61
C ILE A 290 -25.47 -13.06 8.17
N PRO A 291 -24.99 -11.81 8.18
CA PRO A 291 -23.70 -11.43 7.60
C PRO A 291 -22.49 -11.71 8.51
N ASN A 292 -22.52 -12.78 9.31
CA ASN A 292 -21.42 -13.11 10.23
C ASN A 292 -20.39 -14.06 9.59
N HIS A 293 -20.87 -15.00 8.78
CA HIS A 293 -20.05 -16.03 8.16
C HIS A 293 -20.63 -16.38 6.78
N ALA A 294 -19.79 -16.65 5.77
CA ALA A 294 -20.24 -16.93 4.41
C ALA A 294 -21.32 -18.05 4.34
N ARG A 295 -21.16 -19.15 5.09
CA ARG A 295 -22.18 -20.22 5.19
C ARG A 295 -23.59 -19.78 5.65
N GLU A 296 -23.70 -18.65 6.36
CA GLU A 296 -24.95 -18.11 6.90
C GLU A 296 -25.63 -17.12 5.94
N ILE A 297 -24.97 -16.82 4.82
CA ILE A 297 -25.51 -16.02 3.73
C ILE A 297 -25.97 -16.99 2.65
N LEU A 298 -27.26 -16.95 2.34
CA LEU A 298 -27.88 -17.66 1.24
C LEU A 298 -27.87 -16.78 0.00
N VAL A 299 -27.55 -17.37 -1.15
CA VAL A 299 -27.39 -16.66 -2.42
C VAL A 299 -28.12 -17.43 -3.51
N CYS A 300 -28.80 -16.73 -4.41
CA CYS A 300 -29.51 -17.34 -5.53
C CYS A 300 -28.52 -17.93 -6.53
N ARG A 301 -28.65 -19.25 -6.75
CA ARG A 301 -27.81 -20.00 -7.68
C ARG A 301 -28.09 -19.63 -9.14
N LEU A 302 -29.34 -19.34 -9.48
CA LEU A 302 -29.73 -18.95 -10.84
C LEU A 302 -29.17 -17.59 -11.22
N ASP A 303 -29.31 -16.58 -10.35
CA ASP A 303 -28.72 -15.26 -10.56
C ASP A 303 -27.19 -15.35 -10.69
N THR A 304 -26.56 -16.16 -9.83
CA THR A 304 -25.13 -16.42 -9.91
C THR A 304 -24.74 -17.00 -11.26
N LYS A 305 -25.47 -18.01 -11.76
CA LYS A 305 -25.19 -18.60 -13.08
C LYS A 305 -25.36 -17.57 -14.19
N ALA A 306 -26.40 -16.73 -14.13
CA ALA A 306 -26.63 -15.68 -15.13
C ALA A 306 -25.48 -14.68 -15.15
N VAL A 307 -25.10 -14.14 -13.98
CA VAL A 307 -23.96 -13.20 -13.85
C VAL A 307 -22.66 -13.85 -14.29
N LEU A 308 -22.41 -15.10 -13.91
CA LEU A 308 -21.19 -15.80 -14.34
C LEU A 308 -21.21 -16.10 -15.83
N ALA A 309 -22.37 -16.37 -16.44
CA ALA A 309 -22.50 -16.54 -17.89
C ALA A 309 -22.23 -15.22 -18.63
N GLU A 310 -22.70 -14.08 -18.10
CA GLU A 310 -22.40 -12.75 -18.62
C GLU A 310 -20.91 -12.39 -18.47
N CYS A 311 -20.31 -12.75 -17.34
CA CYS A 311 -18.85 -12.65 -17.14
C CYS A 311 -18.07 -13.62 -18.03
N SER A 312 -18.72 -14.67 -18.54
CA SER A 312 -18.12 -15.74 -19.35
C SER A 312 -18.49 -15.68 -20.84
N ALA A 313 -19.14 -14.62 -21.34
CA ALA A 313 -19.56 -14.54 -22.74
C ALA A 313 -18.90 -13.37 -23.51
N PRO A 314 -18.18 -13.63 -24.64
CA PRO A 314 -17.82 -14.93 -25.19
C PRO A 314 -16.38 -15.31 -24.80
N ILE A 315 -16.23 -16.31 -23.93
CA ILE A 315 -15.24 -17.38 -24.18
C ILE A 315 -15.88 -18.29 -25.22
N ASN A 316 -16.11 -17.77 -26.42
CA ASN A 316 -16.19 -18.67 -27.56
C ASN A 316 -14.75 -19.13 -27.76
N GLU A 317 -14.61 -20.46 -27.85
CA GLU A 317 -13.52 -21.14 -28.52
C GLU A 317 -12.38 -21.78 -27.70
N LEU A 318 -12.50 -22.04 -26.40
CA LEU A 318 -11.54 -22.97 -25.77
C LEU A 318 -11.88 -24.42 -26.15
N ILE A 319 -11.16 -24.94 -27.14
CA ILE A 319 -11.36 -26.27 -27.71
C ILE A 319 -10.25 -27.19 -27.19
N SER A 320 -10.61 -28.40 -26.77
CA SER A 320 -9.61 -29.37 -26.33
C SER A 320 -8.74 -29.82 -27.51
N ILE A 321 -7.50 -30.26 -27.26
CA ILE A 321 -6.60 -30.74 -28.33
C ILE A 321 -7.26 -31.84 -29.19
N PRO A 322 -7.96 -32.86 -28.63
CA PRO A 322 -8.68 -33.85 -29.42
C PRO A 322 -9.73 -33.25 -30.37
N GLN A 323 -10.55 -32.30 -29.89
CA GLN A 323 -11.58 -31.62 -30.70
C GLN A 323 -10.96 -30.72 -31.76
N ALA A 324 -9.86 -30.04 -31.46
CA ALA A 324 -9.15 -29.22 -32.43
C ALA A 324 -8.51 -30.09 -33.54
N ALA A 325 -8.04 -31.30 -33.20
CA ALA A 325 -7.50 -32.24 -34.18
C ALA A 325 -8.59 -32.69 -35.16
N GLU A 326 -9.79 -32.96 -34.68
CA GLU A 326 -10.95 -33.30 -35.51
C GLU A 326 -11.32 -32.15 -36.46
N ARG A 327 -11.39 -30.91 -35.96
CA ARG A 327 -11.69 -29.73 -36.79
C ARG A 327 -10.63 -29.46 -37.85
N LEU A 328 -9.36 -29.61 -37.51
CA LEU A 328 -8.24 -29.47 -38.45
C LEU A 328 -8.08 -30.70 -39.37
N LYS A 329 -8.88 -31.75 -39.18
CA LYS A 329 -8.77 -33.05 -39.87
C LYS A 329 -7.36 -33.66 -39.76
N LEU A 330 -6.73 -33.51 -38.59
CA LEU A 330 -5.42 -34.07 -38.25
C LEU A 330 -5.56 -35.22 -37.26
N LYS A 331 -4.61 -36.16 -37.28
CA LYS A 331 -4.51 -37.15 -36.20
C LYS A 331 -4.12 -36.45 -34.89
N GLN A 332 -4.68 -36.89 -33.77
CA GLN A 332 -4.42 -36.28 -32.46
C GLN A 332 -2.92 -36.19 -32.15
N GLU A 333 -2.17 -37.28 -32.36
CA GLU A 333 -0.71 -37.32 -32.14
C GLU A 333 0.04 -36.26 -32.95
N VAL A 334 -0.43 -35.92 -34.15
CA VAL A 334 0.17 -34.87 -34.98
C VAL A 334 -0.09 -33.50 -34.36
N LEU A 335 -1.31 -33.24 -33.88
CA LEU A 335 -1.62 -31.95 -33.25
C LEU A 335 -0.90 -31.78 -31.91
N TYR A 336 -0.77 -32.84 -31.11
CA TYR A 336 0.04 -32.80 -29.89
C TYR A 336 1.50 -32.43 -30.20
N HIS A 337 2.09 -33.04 -31.24
CA HIS A 337 3.45 -32.69 -31.68
C HIS A 337 3.57 -31.22 -32.09
N LEU A 338 2.60 -30.68 -32.85
CA LEU A 338 2.59 -29.27 -33.26
C LEU A 338 2.48 -28.31 -32.06
N VAL A 339 1.72 -28.69 -31.04
CA VAL A 339 1.59 -27.95 -29.78
C VAL A 339 2.90 -27.98 -28.99
N ASP A 340 3.57 -29.13 -28.91
CA ASP A 340 4.83 -29.28 -28.19
C ASP A 340 5.99 -28.56 -28.88
N ARG A 341 5.95 -28.46 -30.21
CA ARG A 341 6.88 -27.63 -31.01
C ARG A 341 6.54 -26.14 -31.02
N GLY A 342 5.44 -25.74 -30.37
CA GLY A 342 5.02 -24.34 -30.27
C GLY A 342 4.43 -23.74 -31.55
N LEU A 343 4.12 -24.57 -32.55
CA LEU A 343 3.47 -24.13 -33.79
C LEU A 343 1.99 -23.82 -33.59
N VAL A 344 1.35 -24.49 -32.62
CA VAL A 344 -0.01 -24.20 -32.15
C VAL A 344 0.07 -23.74 -30.70
N LYS A 345 -0.37 -22.51 -30.43
CA LYS A 345 -0.40 -21.94 -29.09
C LYS A 345 -1.54 -22.57 -28.28
N VAL A 346 -1.26 -22.78 -27.00
CA VAL A 346 -2.22 -23.37 -26.07
C VAL A 346 -2.33 -22.55 -24.80
N ILE A 347 -3.53 -22.54 -24.24
CA ILE A 347 -3.83 -22.00 -22.93
C ILE A 347 -3.91 -23.17 -21.96
N SER A 348 -3.02 -23.18 -20.97
CA SER A 348 -3.06 -24.13 -19.88
C SER A 348 -4.04 -23.62 -18.82
N THR A 349 -5.17 -24.30 -18.66
CA THR A 349 -6.11 -24.03 -17.58
C THR A 349 -6.17 -25.21 -16.62
N ARG A 350 -6.44 -24.93 -15.35
CA ARG A 350 -6.48 -25.95 -14.31
C ARG A 350 -7.93 -26.37 -14.11
N ILE A 351 -8.27 -27.59 -14.52
CA ILE A 351 -9.59 -28.19 -14.26
C ILE A 351 -9.43 -29.19 -13.13
N GLY A 352 -9.89 -28.78 -11.94
CA GLY A 352 -9.68 -29.54 -10.71
C GLY A 352 -8.21 -29.71 -10.36
N ARG A 353 -7.74 -30.97 -10.21
CA ARG A 353 -6.33 -31.29 -9.87
C ARG A 353 -5.41 -31.41 -11.08
N ARG A 354 -5.93 -31.48 -12.31
CA ARG A 354 -5.14 -31.72 -13.53
C ARG A 354 -4.99 -30.41 -14.34
N ALA A 355 -3.79 -30.18 -14.85
CA ALA A 355 -3.58 -29.15 -15.87
C ALA A 355 -4.08 -29.69 -17.21
N ALA A 356 -4.95 -28.93 -17.88
CA ALA A 356 -5.49 -29.26 -19.20
C ALA A 356 -5.12 -28.14 -20.19
N ARG A 357 -4.71 -28.54 -21.40
CA ARG A 357 -4.29 -27.63 -22.48
C ARG A 357 -5.45 -27.45 -23.45
N TYR A 358 -5.78 -26.20 -23.75
CA TYR A 358 -6.84 -25.81 -24.68
C TYR A 358 -6.28 -24.93 -25.78
N ILE A 359 -6.93 -24.97 -26.95
CA ILE A 359 -6.61 -24.15 -28.12
C ILE A 359 -7.78 -23.21 -28.34
N THR A 360 -7.51 -21.93 -28.62
CA THR A 360 -8.54 -20.97 -29.03
C THR A 360 -8.84 -21.16 -30.52
N GLU A 361 -10.04 -20.85 -31.01
CA GLU A 361 -10.29 -20.94 -32.45
C GLU A 361 -9.81 -19.74 -33.25
N PHE A 362 -9.54 -18.61 -32.59
CA PHE A 362 -8.58 -17.64 -33.11
C PHE A 362 -7.25 -18.30 -33.48
N GLU A 363 -6.72 -19.19 -32.62
CA GLU A 363 -5.47 -19.89 -32.90
C GLU A 363 -5.65 -20.98 -33.98
N ILE A 364 -6.78 -21.69 -34.02
CA ILE A 364 -7.11 -22.62 -35.12
C ILE A 364 -7.18 -21.87 -36.46
N ALA A 365 -7.84 -20.71 -36.49
CA ALA A 365 -7.95 -19.84 -37.66
C ALA A 365 -6.57 -19.31 -38.07
N ARG A 366 -5.77 -18.83 -37.11
CA ARG A 366 -4.38 -18.37 -37.36
C ARG A 366 -3.51 -19.48 -37.93
N PHE A 367 -3.56 -20.68 -37.34
CA PHE A 367 -2.82 -21.84 -37.81
C PHE A 367 -3.23 -22.20 -39.24
N THR A 368 -4.54 -22.31 -39.50
CA THR A 368 -5.07 -22.65 -40.83
C THR A 368 -4.78 -21.57 -41.87
N ALA A 369 -4.69 -20.31 -41.49
CA ALA A 369 -4.34 -19.21 -42.38
C ALA A 369 -2.85 -19.18 -42.76
N GLN A 370 -1.97 -19.67 -41.88
CA GLN A 370 -0.52 -19.53 -42.04
C GLN A 370 0.19 -20.82 -42.41
N ILE A 371 -0.34 -21.97 -42.01
CA ILE A 371 0.33 -23.27 -42.09
C ILE A 371 -0.65 -24.29 -42.68
N GLU A 372 -0.16 -25.16 -43.56
CA GLU A 372 -0.93 -26.31 -44.04
C GLU A 372 -0.06 -27.56 -44.19
N PRO A 373 -0.68 -28.76 -44.20
CA PRO A 373 0.04 -29.97 -44.52
C PRO A 373 0.62 -29.95 -45.92
N LEU A 374 1.86 -30.41 -46.08
CA LEU A 374 2.53 -30.49 -47.38
C LEU A 374 1.74 -31.31 -48.41
N SER A 375 1.05 -32.36 -47.95
CA SER A 375 0.19 -33.18 -48.81
C SER A 375 -0.96 -32.39 -49.44
N ILE A 376 -1.50 -31.40 -48.73
CA ILE A 376 -2.57 -30.52 -49.25
C ILE A 376 -1.97 -29.51 -50.23
N ALA A 377 -0.84 -28.88 -49.87
CA ALA A 377 -0.15 -27.95 -50.77
C ALA A 377 0.28 -28.61 -52.09
N ALA A 378 0.82 -29.83 -52.03
CA ALA A 378 1.22 -30.61 -53.19
C ALA A 378 -0.01 -31.01 -54.05
N SER A 379 -1.09 -31.49 -53.43
CA SER A 379 -2.31 -31.85 -54.16
C SER A 379 -2.93 -30.66 -54.88
N ARG A 380 -2.91 -29.46 -54.29
CA ARG A 380 -3.41 -28.24 -54.94
C ARG A 380 -2.58 -27.86 -56.18
N ASN A 381 -1.32 -28.30 -56.26
CA ASN A 381 -0.41 -28.04 -57.37
C ASN A 381 -0.26 -29.25 -58.31
N GLY A 382 -1.16 -30.24 -58.23
CA GLY A 382 -1.10 -31.44 -59.08
C GLY A 382 0.08 -32.38 -58.81
N VAL A 383 0.76 -32.22 -57.67
CA VAL A 383 1.95 -33.00 -57.31
C VAL A 383 1.57 -34.22 -56.47
N SER A 384 2.09 -35.39 -56.84
CA SER A 384 1.86 -36.63 -56.11
C SER A 384 2.53 -36.62 -54.73
N LYS A 385 1.97 -37.36 -53.76
CA LYS A 385 2.48 -37.44 -52.38
C LYS A 385 3.94 -37.90 -52.30
N GLN A 386 4.36 -38.78 -53.21
CA GLN A 386 5.74 -39.32 -53.27
C GLN A 386 6.76 -38.26 -53.70
N SER A 387 6.32 -37.26 -54.48
CA SER A 387 7.17 -36.20 -55.01
C SER A 387 7.06 -34.88 -54.21
N ALA A 388 6.11 -34.81 -53.26
CA ALA A 388 5.76 -33.59 -52.55
C ALA A 388 6.95 -32.91 -51.83
N LEU A 389 7.84 -33.68 -51.20
CA LEU A 389 9.01 -33.12 -50.50
C LEU A 389 10.06 -32.56 -51.47
N ARG A 390 10.34 -33.29 -52.56
CA ARG A 390 11.25 -32.82 -53.61
C ARG A 390 10.71 -31.54 -54.26
N TRP A 391 9.42 -31.53 -54.57
CA TRP A 391 8.73 -30.36 -55.11
C TRP A 391 8.82 -29.15 -54.16
N ALA A 392 8.50 -29.32 -52.88
CA ALA A 392 8.59 -28.24 -51.89
C ALA A 392 10.02 -27.66 -51.79
N THR A 393 11.03 -28.53 -51.85
CA THR A 393 12.44 -28.12 -51.85
C THR A 393 12.81 -27.34 -53.12
N SER A 394 12.38 -27.81 -54.30
CA SER A 394 12.63 -27.12 -55.57
C SER A 394 11.92 -25.77 -55.67
N CYS A 395 10.75 -25.64 -55.05
CA CYS A 395 9.99 -24.39 -54.98
C CYS A 395 10.39 -23.52 -53.78
N GLN A 396 11.42 -23.90 -53.03
CA GLN A 396 11.93 -23.19 -51.84
C GLN A 396 10.83 -22.86 -50.81
N LEU A 397 9.88 -23.78 -50.62
CA LEU A 397 8.83 -23.62 -49.62
C LEU A 397 9.42 -23.75 -48.21
N GLU A 398 8.96 -22.90 -47.30
CA GLU A 398 9.36 -22.98 -45.90
C GLU A 398 8.66 -24.17 -45.21
N ILE A 399 9.41 -25.26 -45.00
CA ILE A 399 8.97 -26.44 -44.25
C ILE A 399 9.15 -26.16 -42.75
N VAL A 400 8.04 -26.07 -42.02
CA VAL A 400 8.03 -25.66 -40.60
C VAL A 400 8.06 -26.83 -39.62
N SER A 401 7.70 -28.04 -40.06
CA SER A 401 7.70 -29.27 -39.25
C SER A 401 7.69 -30.49 -40.16
N GLY A 402 8.21 -31.63 -39.66
CA GLY A 402 8.13 -32.91 -40.36
C GLY A 402 9.20 -33.93 -39.96
N PRO A 403 9.13 -35.17 -40.48
CA PRO A 403 10.00 -36.29 -40.07
C PRO A 403 11.49 -35.96 -40.03
N SER A 404 12.02 -35.32 -41.08
CA SER A 404 13.44 -34.95 -41.18
C SER A 404 13.79 -33.59 -40.55
N ILE A 405 12.81 -32.84 -40.03
CA ILE A 405 13.02 -31.50 -39.43
C ILE A 405 13.00 -31.60 -37.90
N ASP A 406 11.94 -32.18 -37.36
CA ASP A 406 11.67 -32.18 -35.92
C ASP A 406 11.15 -33.54 -35.41
N GLY A 407 11.26 -34.60 -36.23
CA GLY A 407 10.75 -35.93 -35.92
C GLY A 407 9.23 -36.05 -35.96
N GLY A 408 8.51 -35.04 -36.47
CA GLY A 408 7.07 -35.09 -36.63
C GLY A 408 6.61 -36.17 -37.60
N ARG A 409 5.35 -36.60 -37.51
CA ARG A 409 4.82 -37.64 -38.41
C ARG A 409 4.36 -37.13 -39.78
N GLN A 410 4.26 -35.81 -39.96
CA GLN A 410 3.75 -35.20 -41.19
C GLN A 410 4.49 -33.89 -41.46
N TYR A 411 4.78 -33.63 -42.75
CA TYR A 411 5.38 -32.36 -43.17
C TYR A 411 4.34 -31.24 -43.23
N PHE A 412 4.69 -30.07 -42.69
CA PHE A 412 3.91 -28.83 -42.73
C PHE A 412 4.72 -27.72 -43.37
N VAL A 413 4.05 -26.86 -44.14
CA VAL A 413 4.67 -25.71 -44.83
C VAL A 413 3.95 -24.41 -44.48
N ARG A 414 4.66 -23.29 -44.51
CA ARG A 414 4.06 -21.95 -44.38
C ARG A 414 3.44 -21.52 -45.71
N LYS A 415 2.22 -20.97 -45.67
CA LYS A 415 1.46 -20.55 -46.86
C LYS A 415 2.06 -19.34 -47.59
N ASN A 416 2.88 -18.52 -46.92
CA ASN A 416 3.42 -17.26 -47.44
C ASN A 416 4.58 -17.41 -48.45
N GLY A 417 4.82 -18.61 -48.98
CA GLY A 417 5.87 -18.87 -49.98
C GLY A 417 5.39 -19.62 -51.22
N LEU A 418 4.08 -19.79 -51.42
CA LEU A 418 3.58 -20.54 -52.56
C LEU A 418 3.53 -19.65 -53.80
N PRO A 419 4.30 -19.95 -54.87
CA PRO A 419 4.09 -19.30 -56.15
C PRO A 419 2.66 -19.59 -56.61
N ILE A 420 1.91 -18.54 -56.92
CA ILE A 420 0.58 -18.63 -57.51
C ILE A 420 0.80 -19.06 -58.96
N SER A 421 0.55 -20.33 -59.24
CA SER A 421 0.50 -20.85 -60.62
C SER A 421 -0.87 -20.48 -61.21
N HIS A 422 -0.86 -19.65 -62.27
CA HIS A 422 -1.99 -19.42 -63.16
C HIS A 422 -2.34 -20.66 -63.98
#